data_AF-A0A3D6DGB4-F1
#
_entry.id   AF-A0A3D6DGB4-F1
#
_cell.length_a   1.000
_cell.length_b   1.000
_cell.length_c   1.000
_cell.angle_alpha   90.00
_cell.angle_beta   90.00
_cell.angle_gamma   90.00
#
_symmetry.space_group_name_H-M   'P 1'
#
loop_
_entity.id
_entity.type
_entity.pdbx_description
1 polymer ?
#
loop_
_entity_poly.entity_id
_entity_poly.type
_entity_poly.pdbx_seq_one_letter_code
_entity_poly.pdbx_strand_id
1 'polypeptide(L)' 'PITVSEDASHWTFVFGRDLGATQLRMLDAAGRTVWSGQVQAEEGYVYRVARPDVAGTYLMQVIGDAGQWGLPLLNAGF' A
#
# COMPACT_ATOMS: atom_id res chain seq x y z
N PRO A 1 5.55 8.64 8.40
CA PRO A 1 6.38 7.94 7.38
C PRO A 1 5.80 6.55 7.18
N ILE A 2 5.76 6.03 5.96
CA ILE A 2 5.23 4.70 5.67
C ILE A 2 6.40 3.82 5.25
N THR A 3 6.63 2.74 5.98
CA THR A 3 7.68 1.77 5.65
C THR A 3 7.03 0.56 4.99
N VAL A 4 7.61 0.09 3.90
CA VAL A 4 7.16 -1.11 3.21
C VAL A 4 8.25 -2.17 3.32
N SER A 5 7.87 -3.35 3.78
CA SER A 5 8.68 -4.56 3.68
C SER A 5 7.96 -5.58 2.82
N GLU A 6 8.74 -6.49 2.26
CA GLU A 6 8.23 -7.45 1.29
C GLU A 6 8.57 -8.87 1.73
N ASP A 7 7.59 -9.77 1.61
CA ASP A 7 7.77 -11.22 1.76
C ASP A 7 7.35 -11.93 0.47
N ALA A 8 7.57 -13.25 0.36
CA ALA A 8 7.38 -13.99 -0.89
C ALA A 8 5.98 -13.83 -1.54
N SER A 9 4.92 -13.55 -0.76
CA SER A 9 3.55 -13.46 -1.28
C SER A 9 2.80 -12.18 -0.89
N HIS A 10 3.39 -11.34 -0.04
CA HIS A 10 2.73 -10.14 0.46
C HIS A 10 3.69 -8.95 0.56
N TRP A 11 3.08 -7.77 0.62
CA TRP A 11 3.71 -6.54 1.09
C TRP A 11 3.13 -6.14 2.44
N THR A 12 4.01 -5.71 3.33
CA THR A 12 3.66 -5.25 4.67
C THR A 12 3.94 -3.76 4.79
N PHE A 13 2.91 -3.00 5.16
CA PHE A 13 2.94 -1.56 5.37
C PHE A 13 2.92 -1.29 6.86
N VAL A 14 3.91 -0.54 7.34
CA VAL A 14 3.96 -0.05 8.72
C VAL A 14 3.73 1.46 8.71
N PHE A 15 2.67 1.89 9.39
CA PHE A 15 2.27 3.28 9.46
C PHE A 15 2.95 3.94 10.66
N GLY A 16 4.01 4.72 10.44
CA GLY A 16 4.78 5.37 11.50
C GLY A 16 4.14 6.65 12.06
N ARG A 17 2.82 6.82 11.95
CA ARG A 17 1.98 7.85 12.58
C ARG A 17 0.51 7.55 12.31
N ASP A 18 -0.37 8.14 13.10
CA ASP A 18 -1.81 8.10 12.88
C ASP A 18 -2.19 8.89 11.62
N LEU A 19 -2.88 8.21 10.69
CA LEU A 19 -3.43 8.75 9.45
C LEU A 19 -4.97 8.78 9.47
N GLY A 20 -5.59 8.25 10.53
CA GLY A 20 -7.04 8.12 10.65
C GLY A 20 -7.63 7.16 9.62
N ALA A 21 -8.80 7.52 9.08
CA ALA A 21 -9.45 6.73 8.04
C ALA A 21 -8.62 6.78 6.74
N THR A 22 -8.03 5.65 6.38
CA THR A 22 -7.05 5.58 5.29
C THR A 22 -7.52 4.67 4.16
N GLN A 23 -7.58 5.24 2.96
CA GLN A 23 -7.79 4.52 1.71
C GLN A 23 -6.44 4.12 1.10
N LEU A 24 -6.35 2.85 0.70
CA LEU A 24 -5.25 2.28 -0.05
C LEU A 24 -5.73 1.94 -1.46
N ARG A 25 -4.95 2.31 -2.48
CA ARG A 25 -5.22 1.96 -3.88
C ARG A 25 -3.95 1.48 -4.54
N MET A 26 -3.99 0.27 -5.10
CA MET A 26 -2.88 -0.26 -5.88
C MET A 26 -3.15 -0.02 -7.36
N LEU A 27 -2.21 0.68 -8.01
CA LEU A 27 -2.24 0.98 -9.43
C LEU A 27 -1.20 0.12 -10.15
N ASP A 28 -1.54 -0.39 -11.33
CA ASP A 28 -0.54 -0.98 -12.23
C ASP A 28 0.27 0.10 -12.96
N ALA A 29 1.26 -0.33 -13.76
CA ALA A 29 2.10 0.57 -14.54
C ALA A 29 1.33 1.41 -15.59
N ALA A 30 0.10 1.03 -15.95
CA ALA A 30 -0.78 1.80 -16.82
C ALA A 30 -1.65 2.80 -16.05
N GLY A 31 -1.50 2.88 -14.72
CA GLY A 31 -2.29 3.75 -13.85
C GLY A 31 -3.69 3.22 -13.55
N ARG A 32 -3.98 1.94 -13.83
CA ARG A 32 -5.29 1.33 -13.55
C ARG A 32 -5.30 0.79 -12.13
N THR A 33 -6.38 1.05 -11.40
CA THR A 33 -6.58 0.46 -10.07
C THR A 33 -6.84 -1.03 -10.20
N VAL A 34 -5.95 -1.86 -9.65
CA VAL A 34 -6.07 -3.32 -9.62
C VAL A 34 -6.53 -3.84 -8.26
N TRP A 35 -6.40 -3.02 -7.21
CA TRP A 35 -6.87 -3.34 -5.86
C TRP A 35 -7.15 -2.07 -5.06
N SER A 36 -8.09 -2.14 -4.12
CA SER A 36 -8.33 -1.08 -3.15
C SER A 36 -8.72 -1.65 -1.78
N GLY A 37 -8.45 -0.87 -0.73
CA GLY A 37 -8.79 -1.21 0.64
C GLY A 37 -8.99 0.03 1.50
N GLN A 38 -9.62 -0.16 2.66
CA GLN A 38 -9.78 0.86 3.68
C GLN A 38 -9.38 0.30 5.04
N VAL A 39 -8.67 1.11 5.82
CA VAL A 39 -8.19 0.75 7.15
C VAL A 39 -8.26 1.97 8.07
N GLN A 40 -8.30 1.73 9.37
CA GLN A 40 -8.01 2.76 10.37
C GLN A 40 -6.51 2.66 10.69
N ALA A 41 -5.70 3.59 10.15
CA ALA A 41 -4.25 3.50 10.24
C ALA A 41 -3.72 4.36 11.40
N GLU A 42 -3.76 3.79 12.60
CA GLU A 42 -3.15 4.37 13.80
C GLU A 42 -1.61 4.30 13.75
N GLU A 43 -0.92 5.02 14.64
CA GLU A 43 0.53 4.93 14.76
C GLU A 43 0.97 3.50 15.14
N GLY A 44 1.88 2.94 14.35
CA GLY A 44 2.37 1.57 14.50
C GLY A 44 1.48 0.51 13.84
N TYR A 45 0.35 0.89 13.23
CA TYR A 45 -0.52 -0.06 12.53
C TYR A 45 0.26 -0.80 11.44
N VAL A 46 -0.01 -2.10 11.31
CA VAL A 46 0.63 -2.98 10.32
C VAL A 46 -0.45 -3.57 9.43
N TYR A 47 -0.34 -3.29 8.13
CA TYR A 47 -1.26 -3.83 7.13
C TYR A 47 -0.52 -4.74 6.17
N ARG A 48 -1.08 -5.92 5.90
CA ARG A 48 -0.54 -6.88 4.95
C ARG A 48 -1.49 -7.03 3.77
N VAL A 49 -0.94 -6.91 2.56
CA VAL A 49 -1.69 -7.09 1.32
C VAL A 49 -1.01 -8.15 0.46
N ALA A 50 -1.81 -9.02 -0.16
CA ALA A 50 -1.30 -10.02 -1.07
C ALA A 50 -0.73 -9.37 -2.34
N ARG A 51 0.37 -9.93 -2.85
CA ARG A 51 0.89 -9.57 -4.17
C ARG A 51 -0.09 -10.02 -5.25
N PRO A 52 -0.30 -9.23 -6.32
CA PRO A 52 -1.02 -9.70 -7.50
C PRO A 52 -0.34 -10.91 -8.13
N ASP A 53 -1.12 -11.80 -8.74
CA ASP A 53 -0.60 -12.98 -9.46
C ASP A 53 0.15 -12.61 -10.76
N VAL A 54 -0.07 -11.39 -11.25
CA VAL A 54 0.58 -10.88 -12.46
C VAL A 54 1.89 -10.19 -12.07
N ALA A 55 2.98 -10.60 -12.70
CA ALA A 55 4.26 -9.94 -12.49
C ALA A 55 4.24 -8.50 -13.04
N GLY A 56 4.85 -7.57 -12.31
CA GLY A 56 4.94 -6.18 -12.72
C GLY A 56 5.22 -5.21 -11.58
N THR A 57 5.31 -3.94 -11.96
CA THR A 57 5.47 -2.82 -11.03
C THR A 57 4.12 -2.19 -10.73
N TYR A 58 3.88 -1.96 -9.44
CA TYR A 58 2.66 -1.38 -8.91
C TYR A 58 2.98 -0.13 -8.08
N LEU A 59 2.04 0.79 -7.99
CA LEU A 59 2.10 1.96 -7.14
C LEU A 59 1.01 1.88 -6.09
N MET A 60 1.37 1.96 -4.80
CA MET A 60 0.37 2.06 -3.73
C MET A 60 0.11 3.52 -3.39
N GLN A 61 -1.10 4.01 -3.67
CA GLN A 61 -1.56 5.29 -3.14
C GLN A 61 -2.09 5.11 -1.73
N VAL A 62 -1.55 5.89 -0.80
CA VAL A 62 -2.02 5.95 0.58
C VAL A 62 -2.64 7.31 0.84
N ILE A 63 -3.94 7.35 1.10
CA ILE A 63 -4.73 8.56 1.27
C ILE A 63 -5.41 8.49 2.64
N GLY A 64 -4.95 9.29 3.60
CA GLY A 64 -5.55 9.42 4.93
C GLY A 64 -6.39 10.69 5.05
N ASP A 65 -6.82 11.02 6.26
CA ASP A 65 -7.71 12.18 6.51
C ASP A 65 -7.09 13.52 6.08
N ALA A 66 -5.77 13.65 6.22
CA ALA A 66 -5.02 14.83 5.80
C ALA A 66 -4.59 14.83 4.32
N GLY A 67 -5.05 13.85 3.52
CA GLY A 67 -4.72 13.72 2.10
C GLY A 67 -3.69 12.62 1.80
N GLN A 68 -2.89 12.81 0.74
CA GLN A 68 -1.96 11.78 0.27
C GLN A 68 -0.70 11.72 1.14
N TRP A 69 -0.37 10.52 1.65
CA TRP A 69 0.75 10.28 2.55
C TRP A 69 1.92 9.51 1.94
N GLY A 70 1.70 8.82 0.83
CA GLY A 70 2.77 8.08 0.17
C GLY A 70 2.35 7.44 -1.13
N LEU A 71 3.38 7.15 -1.94
CA LEU A 71 3.30 6.42 -3.20
C LEU A 71 4.35 5.28 -3.26
N PRO A 72 4.36 4.29 -2.34
CA PRO A 72 5.34 3.22 -2.42
C PRO A 72 5.27 2.48 -3.76
N LEU A 73 6.43 2.32 -4.40
CA LEU A 73 6.58 1.48 -5.58
C LEU A 73 6.78 0.03 -5.13
N LEU A 74 5.95 -0.87 -5.63
CA LEU A 74 5.92 -2.27 -5.26
C LEU A 74 6.27 -3.11 -6.49
N ASN A 75 7.14 -4.11 -6.32
CA ASN A 75 7.51 -5.01 -7.41
C ASN A 75 6.96 -6.41 -7.13
N ALA A 76 6.19 -6.95 -8.06
CA ALA A 76 5.84 -8.36 -8.10
C ALA A 76 6.68 -9.00 -9.20
N GLY A 77 7.88 -9.48 -8.85
CA GLY A 77 8.74 -10.27 -9.74
C GLY A 77 9.06 -11.61 -9.08
N PHE A 78 9.07 -12.68 -9.86
CA PHE A 78 9.48 -14.03 -9.44
C PHE A 78 10.95 -14.26 -9.81
#